data_AF-A0AA40DH13-F1
#
_entry.id   AF-A0AA40DH13-F1
#
_cell.length_a   1.000
_cell.length_b   1.000
_cell.length_c   1.000
_cell.angle_alpha   90.00
_cell.angle_beta   90.00
_cell.angle_gamma   90.00
#
_symmetry.space_group_name_H-M   'P 1'
#
loop_
_entity.id
_entity.type
_entity.pdbx_description
1 polymer ?
#
loop_
_entity_poly.entity_id
_entity_poly.type
_entity_poly.pdbx_seq_one_letter_code
_entity_poly.pdbx_strand_id
1 'polypeptide(L)'
;MNTTAALLSEHPTNYVYNTDYVTQSDKAWARNYRPIHTMLVHTSIGGDGLTYADFKTAFLPRDDDDDLRLRASAVPPNQRTWRLQSEADCELWFHSEISNIVLAAWNQYPVVTQTSHTKPPLIANISEEVDTTYSVKFGATRTVLAIGEMKRNLVDPRLWQGGDISSSASQKKLSQELRGYADKYQCPQVFCFDGKTLLLLQFRANRVEDILKENCPVDCWVLPRASSFTTLRSALYMLLVQGFRRFQGACAPQVSVGGLTPQLRQFYNGQLIWAAPEGMNVLEHPGGYQRSVDA
;
A
#
# COMPACT_ATOMS: atom_id res chain seq x y z
N MET A 1 -27.25 11.12 2.98
CA MET A 1 -26.17 10.75 2.04
C MET A 1 -25.13 9.98 2.82
N ASN A 2 -24.58 8.91 2.25
CA ASN A 2 -23.49 8.16 2.90
C ASN A 2 -22.18 8.94 2.72
N THR A 3 -21.37 8.96 3.77
CA THR A 3 -20.00 9.50 3.70
C THR A 3 -19.04 8.39 3.31
N THR A 4 -17.89 8.77 2.78
CA THR A 4 -16.80 7.81 2.53
C THR A 4 -16.43 7.08 3.81
N ALA A 5 -16.32 7.78 4.95
CA ALA A 5 -16.03 7.15 6.24
C ALA A 5 -16.97 5.97 6.55
N ALA A 6 -18.28 6.14 6.38
CA ALA A 6 -19.25 5.08 6.64
C ALA A 6 -19.02 3.86 5.72
N LEU A 7 -18.87 4.09 4.42
CA LEU A 7 -18.69 3.00 3.46
C LEU A 7 -17.32 2.30 3.57
N LEU A 8 -16.28 3.02 4.00
CA LEU A 8 -14.98 2.42 4.31
C LEU A 8 -15.08 1.46 5.49
N SER A 9 -15.89 1.76 6.50
CA SER A 9 -16.10 0.90 7.67
C SER A 9 -17.00 -0.32 7.40
N GLU A 10 -17.62 -0.42 6.22
CA GLU A 10 -18.48 -1.53 5.83
C GLU A 10 -17.74 -2.59 5.00
N HIS A 11 -17.98 -3.87 5.31
CA HIS A 11 -17.57 -4.97 4.44
C HIS A 11 -18.44 -5.03 3.17
N PRO A 12 -17.89 -5.43 2.01
CA PRO A 12 -18.71 -5.76 0.84
C PRO A 12 -19.76 -6.83 1.18
N THR A 13 -21.01 -6.57 0.79
CA THR A 13 -22.17 -7.45 1.09
C THR A 13 -22.63 -8.28 -0.11
N ASN A 14 -22.18 -7.94 -1.32
CA ASN A 14 -22.52 -8.67 -2.54
C ASN A 14 -22.01 -10.12 -2.48
N TYR A 15 -22.84 -11.07 -2.91
CA TYR A 15 -22.50 -12.48 -2.90
C TYR A 15 -21.35 -12.78 -3.86
N VAL A 16 -20.45 -13.66 -3.44
CA VAL A 16 -19.29 -14.07 -4.23
C VAL A 16 -19.15 -15.59 -4.22
N TYR A 17 -19.27 -16.21 -5.39
CA TYR A 17 -18.86 -17.58 -5.64
C TYR A 17 -17.38 -17.64 -6.01
N ASN A 18 -16.54 -18.25 -5.17
CA ASN A 18 -15.14 -18.47 -5.45
C ASN A 18 -14.96 -19.87 -6.06
N THR A 19 -14.34 -19.97 -7.25
CA THR A 19 -14.18 -21.26 -7.94
C THR A 19 -12.97 -22.08 -7.49
N ASP A 20 -12.20 -21.57 -6.53
CA ASP A 20 -10.96 -22.17 -6.04
C ASP A 20 -9.84 -22.40 -7.08
N TYR A 21 -10.00 -21.92 -8.32
CA TYR A 21 -8.91 -21.88 -9.29
C TYR A 21 -7.74 -21.05 -8.78
N VAL A 22 -6.52 -21.42 -9.18
CA VAL A 22 -5.27 -20.83 -8.69
C VAL A 22 -4.44 -20.39 -9.88
N THR A 23 -3.90 -19.18 -9.85
CA THR A 23 -2.85 -18.73 -10.77
C THR A 23 -1.48 -18.81 -10.11
N GLN A 24 -0.42 -18.62 -10.90
CA GLN A 24 0.96 -18.66 -10.41
C GLN A 24 1.66 -17.33 -10.62
N SER A 25 2.65 -17.06 -9.78
CA SER A 25 3.68 -16.04 -10.03
C SER A 25 4.90 -16.74 -10.59
N ASP A 26 5.22 -16.53 -11.88
CA ASP A 26 6.45 -17.03 -12.49
C ASP A 26 7.01 -16.10 -13.56
N LYS A 27 7.04 -14.80 -13.27
CA LYS A 27 7.60 -13.80 -14.17
C LYS A 27 9.13 -13.93 -14.19
N ALA A 28 9.70 -14.28 -15.34
CA ALA A 28 11.13 -14.55 -15.48
C ALA A 28 12.01 -13.38 -15.01
N TRP A 29 11.60 -12.15 -15.30
CA TRP A 29 12.32 -10.93 -14.88
C TRP A 29 12.38 -10.76 -13.36
N ALA A 30 11.36 -11.24 -12.63
CA ALA A 30 11.27 -11.08 -11.18
C ALA A 30 12.32 -11.92 -10.44
N ARG A 31 12.83 -12.99 -11.07
CA ARG A 31 13.83 -13.89 -10.48
C ARG A 31 15.15 -13.18 -10.14
N ASN A 32 15.41 -12.02 -10.75
CA ASN A 32 16.58 -11.19 -10.48
C ASN A 32 16.48 -10.40 -9.16
N TYR A 33 15.27 -10.29 -8.59
CA TYR A 33 15.05 -9.59 -7.33
C TYR A 33 15.27 -10.52 -6.13
N ARG A 34 15.75 -9.95 -5.02
CA ARG A 34 15.83 -10.68 -3.75
C ARG A 34 14.43 -10.87 -3.17
N PRO A 35 14.08 -12.05 -2.64
CA PRO A 35 12.84 -12.24 -1.90
C PRO A 35 12.69 -11.25 -0.73
N ILE A 36 11.48 -11.09 -0.21
CA ILE A 36 11.27 -10.35 1.03
C ILE A 36 11.75 -11.24 2.18
N HIS A 37 12.77 -10.76 2.92
CA HIS A 37 13.36 -11.51 4.04
C HIS A 37 12.98 -10.90 5.39
N THR A 38 13.14 -9.58 5.54
CA THR A 38 12.80 -8.87 6.77
C THR A 38 11.35 -8.37 6.74
N MET A 39 10.42 -9.19 7.22
CA MET A 39 9.00 -8.87 7.27
C MET A 39 8.56 -8.43 8.67
N LEU A 40 7.87 -7.30 8.75
CA LEU A 40 7.26 -6.78 9.98
C LEU A 40 5.75 -6.96 9.86
N VAL A 41 5.19 -7.99 10.49
CA VAL A 41 3.77 -8.32 10.35
C VAL A 41 2.93 -7.52 11.35
N HIS A 42 1.89 -6.86 10.83
CA HIS A 42 1.02 -5.93 11.57
C HIS A 42 -0.44 -6.38 11.62
N THR A 43 -0.70 -7.63 11.27
CA THR A 43 -2.01 -8.27 11.45
C THR A 43 -1.95 -9.29 12.57
N SER A 44 -3.09 -9.52 13.24
CA SER A 44 -3.25 -10.55 14.26
C SER A 44 -4.64 -11.15 14.19
N ILE A 45 -4.81 -12.37 14.72
CA ILE A 45 -6.11 -13.02 14.83
C ILE A 45 -6.58 -12.86 16.28
N GLY A 46 -7.72 -12.22 16.47
CA GLY A 46 -8.33 -12.05 17.79
C GLY A 46 -8.92 -13.36 18.34
N GLY A 47 -9.28 -13.35 19.63
CA GLY A 47 -9.94 -14.50 20.26
C GLY A 47 -11.34 -14.80 19.69
N ASP A 48 -11.92 -13.86 18.95
CA ASP A 48 -13.17 -13.99 18.18
C ASP A 48 -12.97 -14.64 16.79
N GLY A 49 -11.73 -14.96 16.42
CA GLY A 49 -11.38 -15.51 15.12
C GLY A 49 -11.35 -14.48 13.98
N LEU A 50 -11.49 -13.19 14.26
CA LEU A 50 -11.38 -12.14 13.25
C LEU A 50 -9.93 -11.66 13.10
N THR A 51 -9.56 -11.27 11.90
CA THR A 51 -8.29 -10.60 11.64
C THR A 51 -8.36 -9.10 11.97
N TYR A 52 -7.41 -8.63 12.77
CA TYR A 52 -7.21 -7.22 13.12
C TYR A 52 -5.92 -6.71 12.47
N ALA A 53 -5.96 -5.48 11.94
CA ALA A 53 -4.80 -4.82 11.37
C ALA A 53 -4.41 -3.59 12.21
N ASP A 54 -3.15 -3.51 12.61
CA ASP A 54 -2.58 -2.33 13.25
C ASP A 54 -1.85 -1.48 12.22
N PHE A 55 -2.41 -0.32 11.89
CA PHE A 55 -1.73 0.66 11.03
C PHE A 55 -0.95 1.70 11.84
N LYS A 56 -1.24 1.87 13.13
CA LYS A 56 -0.73 2.99 13.93
C LYS A 56 0.76 2.88 14.22
N THR A 57 1.29 1.66 14.23
CA THR A 57 2.71 1.39 14.50
C THR A 57 3.62 1.54 13.27
N ALA A 58 3.06 1.65 12.06
CA ALA A 58 3.83 1.69 10.82
C ALA A 58 3.46 2.82 9.85
N PHE A 59 2.22 3.32 9.90
CA PHE A 59 1.79 4.48 9.12
C PHE A 59 1.76 5.75 9.97
N LEU A 60 1.87 6.88 9.28
CA LEU A 60 1.76 8.19 9.94
C LEU A 60 0.33 8.40 10.46
N PRO A 61 0.18 9.20 11.54
CA PRO A 61 -1.13 9.50 12.10
C PRO A 61 -2.03 10.20 11.08
N ARG A 62 -3.32 10.18 11.40
CA ARG A 62 -4.36 10.92 10.68
C ARG A 62 -4.09 12.42 10.80
N ASP A 63 -4.24 13.14 9.70
CA ASP A 63 -4.11 14.60 9.62
C ASP A 63 -5.44 15.24 9.19
N ASP A 64 -5.53 16.57 9.21
CA ASP A 64 -6.76 17.32 8.89
C ASP A 64 -7.29 17.06 7.47
N ASP A 65 -6.40 16.75 6.51
CA ASP A 65 -6.80 16.42 5.14
C ASP A 65 -7.49 15.05 5.02
N ASP A 66 -7.28 14.13 5.98
CA ASP A 66 -8.04 12.87 6.06
C ASP A 66 -9.49 13.16 6.42
N ASP A 67 -9.75 14.11 7.32
CA ASP A 67 -11.10 14.50 7.71
C ASP A 67 -11.90 15.08 6.54
N LEU A 68 -11.23 15.80 5.64
CA LEU A 68 -11.86 16.32 4.42
C LEU A 68 -12.24 15.18 3.48
N ARG A 69 -11.34 14.23 3.23
CA ARG A 69 -11.56 13.06 2.37
C ARG A 69 -12.64 12.13 2.91
N LEU A 70 -12.64 11.90 4.22
CA LEU A 70 -13.58 10.99 4.89
C LEU A 70 -15.01 11.55 4.96
N ARG A 71 -15.16 12.88 4.92
CA ARG A 71 -16.47 13.57 4.85
C ARG A 71 -17.04 13.65 3.42
N ALA A 72 -16.27 13.27 2.40
CA ALA A 72 -16.76 13.25 1.04
C ALA A 72 -18.01 12.37 0.90
N SER A 73 -18.92 12.75 0.01
CA SER A 73 -20.10 11.94 -0.32
C SER A 73 -19.67 10.72 -1.13
N ALA A 74 -20.22 9.56 -0.78
CA ALA A 74 -19.95 8.31 -1.47
C ALA A 74 -21.25 7.53 -1.70
N VAL A 75 -21.22 6.66 -2.72
CA VAL A 75 -22.34 5.82 -3.13
C VAL A 75 -21.91 4.36 -2.97
N PRO A 76 -22.73 3.48 -2.36
CA PRO A 76 -22.39 2.07 -2.23
C PRO A 76 -22.31 1.38 -3.61
N PRO A 77 -21.61 0.24 -3.71
CA PRO A 77 -21.64 -0.56 -4.93
C PRO A 77 -23.07 -1.00 -5.28
N ASN A 78 -23.35 -1.11 -6.58
CA ASN A 78 -24.61 -1.69 -7.04
C ASN A 78 -24.71 -3.16 -6.60
N GLN A 79 -25.94 -3.62 -6.31
CA GLN A 79 -26.18 -5.01 -5.98
C GLN A 79 -25.80 -5.92 -7.15
N ARG A 80 -24.95 -6.93 -6.91
CA ARG A 80 -24.47 -7.88 -7.92
C ARG A 80 -24.09 -9.22 -7.31
N THR A 81 -24.11 -10.27 -8.13
CA THR A 81 -23.54 -11.57 -7.83
C THR A 81 -22.22 -11.74 -8.57
N TRP A 82 -21.19 -12.15 -7.85
CA TRP A 82 -19.85 -12.36 -8.41
C TRP A 82 -19.51 -13.84 -8.52
N ARG A 83 -18.79 -14.18 -9.59
CA ARG A 83 -18.16 -15.49 -9.78
C ARG A 83 -16.69 -15.25 -10.13
N LEU A 84 -15.79 -15.60 -9.23
CA LEU A 84 -14.36 -15.34 -9.41
C LEU A 84 -13.68 -16.55 -10.08
N GLN A 85 -13.57 -16.54 -11.41
CA GLN A 85 -12.93 -17.62 -12.18
C GLN A 85 -11.49 -17.30 -12.57
N SER A 86 -11.20 -16.04 -12.88
CA SER A 86 -9.93 -15.55 -13.40
C SER A 86 -9.35 -14.42 -12.55
N GLU A 87 -8.10 -14.03 -12.82
CA GLU A 87 -7.50 -12.82 -12.23
C GLU A 87 -8.31 -11.57 -12.61
N ALA A 88 -8.81 -11.48 -13.84
CA ALA A 88 -9.63 -10.37 -14.31
C ALA A 88 -10.96 -10.25 -13.52
N ASP A 89 -11.56 -11.37 -13.11
CA ASP A 89 -12.76 -11.33 -12.26
C ASP A 89 -12.42 -10.81 -10.85
N CYS A 90 -11.25 -11.19 -10.32
CA CYS A 90 -10.75 -10.67 -9.04
C CYS A 90 -10.47 -9.17 -9.13
N GLU A 91 -9.85 -8.72 -10.22
CA GLU A 91 -9.60 -7.30 -10.50
C GLU A 91 -10.93 -6.53 -10.55
N LEU A 92 -11.88 -6.98 -11.37
CA LEU A 92 -13.18 -6.31 -11.53
C LEU A 92 -13.95 -6.23 -10.21
N TRP A 93 -13.94 -7.31 -9.42
CA TRP A 93 -14.53 -7.33 -8.09
C TRP A 93 -13.86 -6.31 -7.17
N PHE A 94 -12.51 -6.30 -7.13
CA PHE A 94 -11.76 -5.40 -6.26
C PHE A 94 -12.04 -3.95 -6.62
N HIS A 95 -12.07 -3.61 -7.91
CA HIS A 95 -12.38 -2.26 -8.34
C HIS A 95 -13.80 -1.84 -7.96
N SER A 96 -14.77 -2.71 -8.20
CA SER A 96 -16.19 -2.41 -7.96
C SER A 96 -16.52 -2.30 -6.47
N GLU A 97 -16.00 -3.20 -5.65
CA GLU A 97 -16.36 -3.33 -4.23
C GLU A 97 -15.45 -2.53 -3.30
N ILE A 98 -14.20 -2.30 -3.70
CA ILE A 98 -13.14 -1.70 -2.87
C ILE A 98 -12.67 -0.37 -3.46
N SER A 99 -12.01 -0.40 -4.62
CA SER A 99 -11.31 0.77 -5.19
C SER A 99 -12.24 1.96 -5.42
N ASN A 100 -13.37 1.76 -6.10
CA ASN A 100 -14.30 2.83 -6.44
C ASN A 100 -14.87 3.53 -5.19
N ILE A 101 -15.06 2.77 -4.10
CA ILE A 101 -15.52 3.32 -2.81
C ILE A 101 -14.42 4.14 -2.15
N VAL A 102 -13.18 3.64 -2.17
CA VAL A 102 -12.02 4.37 -1.65
C VAL A 102 -11.77 5.65 -2.45
N LEU A 103 -11.84 5.59 -3.78
CA LEU A 103 -11.59 6.72 -4.67
C LEU A 103 -12.62 7.85 -4.52
N ALA A 104 -13.81 7.59 -3.97
CA ALA A 104 -14.75 8.65 -3.60
C ALA A 104 -14.14 9.62 -2.56
N ALA A 105 -13.26 9.15 -1.68
CA ALA A 105 -12.51 10.00 -0.75
C ALA A 105 -11.50 10.92 -1.47
N TRP A 106 -11.01 10.48 -2.63
CA TRP A 106 -9.90 11.08 -3.36
C TRP A 106 -10.33 11.77 -4.65
N ASN A 107 -11.58 12.26 -4.70
CA ASN A 107 -12.09 12.95 -5.88
C ASN A 107 -11.79 14.46 -5.86
N GLN A 108 -11.27 15.01 -4.76
CA GLN A 108 -11.03 16.45 -4.58
C GLN A 108 -9.75 16.77 -3.80
N TYR A 109 -9.44 16.06 -2.70
CA TYR A 109 -8.39 16.46 -1.75
C TYR A 109 -7.24 15.43 -1.58
N PRO A 110 -6.31 15.29 -2.55
CA PRO A 110 -6.38 15.72 -3.94
C PRO A 110 -7.15 14.69 -4.80
N VAL A 111 -7.27 14.98 -6.10
CA VAL A 111 -7.70 13.99 -7.08
C VAL A 111 -6.65 12.88 -7.23
N VAL A 112 -7.03 11.64 -6.94
CA VAL A 112 -6.23 10.44 -7.25
C VAL A 112 -6.80 9.77 -8.50
N THR A 113 -5.92 9.52 -9.47
CA THR A 113 -6.24 8.76 -10.68
C THR A 113 -5.81 7.32 -10.51
N GLN A 114 -6.76 6.40 -10.69
CA GLN A 114 -6.50 4.97 -10.86
C GLN A 114 -6.33 4.66 -12.35
N THR A 115 -5.30 3.88 -12.70
CA THR A 115 -5.16 3.29 -14.03
C THR A 115 -4.81 1.81 -13.91
N SER A 116 -5.34 0.99 -14.84
CA SER A 116 -5.06 -0.44 -14.90
C SER A 116 -4.11 -0.76 -16.06
N HIS A 117 -3.25 -1.76 -15.87
CA HIS A 117 -2.33 -2.28 -16.91
C HIS A 117 -1.48 -1.17 -17.56
N THR A 118 -0.86 -0.33 -16.72
CA THR A 118 -0.08 0.82 -17.18
C THR A 118 1.36 0.75 -16.74
N LYS A 119 2.27 1.10 -17.64
CA LYS A 119 3.69 1.33 -17.38
C LYS A 119 3.92 2.45 -16.36
N PRO A 120 5.06 2.46 -15.64
CA PRO A 120 5.38 3.51 -14.69
C PRO A 120 5.51 4.85 -15.41
N PRO A 121 5.04 5.95 -14.80
CA PRO A 121 4.99 7.25 -15.46
C PRO A 121 6.36 7.91 -15.67
N LEU A 122 7.38 7.52 -14.89
CA LEU A 122 8.68 8.19 -14.85
C LEU A 122 9.81 7.40 -15.53
N ILE A 123 9.63 6.09 -15.78
CA ILE A 123 10.67 5.26 -16.40
C ILE A 123 10.30 4.97 -17.85
N ALA A 124 11.04 5.60 -18.77
CA ALA A 124 10.95 5.28 -20.18
C ALA A 124 11.54 3.87 -20.41
N ASN A 125 10.73 2.95 -20.93
CA ASN A 125 11.12 1.61 -21.41
C ASN A 125 11.27 0.50 -20.37
N ILE A 126 10.25 0.25 -19.55
CA ILE A 126 10.04 -1.11 -19.02
C ILE A 126 8.90 -1.80 -19.78
N SER A 127 8.99 -3.13 -19.92
CA SER A 127 7.95 -3.96 -20.53
C SER A 127 6.90 -4.42 -19.51
N GLU A 128 7.21 -4.30 -18.22
CA GLU A 128 6.38 -4.83 -17.15
C GLU A 128 5.30 -3.85 -16.70
N GLU A 129 4.07 -4.29 -16.83
CA GLU A 129 2.87 -3.58 -16.40
C GLU A 129 2.39 -4.17 -15.08
N VAL A 130 1.96 -3.30 -14.18
CA VAL A 130 1.27 -3.67 -12.95
C VAL A 130 -0.23 -3.52 -13.18
N ASP A 131 -1.03 -4.40 -12.59
CA ASP A 131 -2.47 -4.44 -12.87
C ASP A 131 -3.17 -3.16 -12.44
N THR A 132 -2.69 -2.49 -11.39
CA THR A 132 -3.31 -1.27 -10.87
C THR A 132 -2.27 -0.27 -10.37
N THR A 133 -2.43 1.00 -10.74
CA THR A 133 -1.71 2.12 -10.12
C THR A 133 -2.69 3.16 -9.61
N TYR A 134 -2.36 3.76 -8.47
CA TYR A 134 -3.01 4.97 -7.95
C TYR A 134 -1.99 6.09 -7.98
N SER A 135 -2.37 7.27 -8.46
CA SER A 135 -1.41 8.35 -8.68
C SER A 135 -2.03 9.72 -8.49
N VAL A 136 -1.20 10.68 -8.09
CA VAL A 136 -1.55 12.10 -8.03
C VAL A 136 -0.74 12.86 -9.07
N LYS A 137 -1.33 13.93 -9.62
CA LYS A 137 -0.62 14.86 -10.49
C LYS A 137 -0.44 16.20 -9.77
N PHE A 138 0.78 16.71 -9.76
CA PHE A 138 1.10 18.04 -9.25
C PHE A 138 2.03 18.75 -10.24
N GLY A 139 1.56 19.88 -10.78
CA GLY A 139 2.19 20.52 -11.93
C GLY A 139 2.25 19.57 -13.14
N ALA A 140 3.44 19.40 -13.71
CA ALA A 140 3.69 18.49 -14.83
C ALA A 140 3.98 17.04 -14.40
N THR A 141 4.19 16.81 -13.09
CA THR A 141 4.68 15.52 -12.58
C THR A 141 3.51 14.65 -12.12
N ARG A 142 3.53 13.38 -12.53
CA ARG A 142 2.64 12.34 -12.02
C ARG A 142 3.43 11.44 -11.09
N THR A 143 3.00 11.34 -9.83
CA THR A 143 3.61 10.50 -8.81
C THR A 143 2.66 9.36 -8.47
N VAL A 144 3.14 8.14 -8.58
CA VAL A 144 2.43 6.96 -8.09
C VAL A 144 2.33 7.05 -6.56
N LEU A 145 1.21 6.65 -5.97
CA LEU A 145 0.97 6.60 -4.53
C LEU A 145 1.01 5.16 -4.03
N ALA A 146 0.37 4.25 -4.76
CA ALA A 146 0.38 2.81 -4.51
C ALA A 146 0.26 2.04 -5.83
N ILE A 147 0.76 0.81 -5.83
CA ILE A 147 0.63 -0.14 -6.95
C ILE A 147 0.02 -1.46 -6.48
N GLY A 148 -0.68 -2.14 -7.37
CA GLY A 148 -1.46 -3.33 -7.05
C GLY A 148 -1.33 -4.42 -8.08
N GLU A 149 -1.04 -5.63 -7.62
CA GLU A 149 -1.09 -6.84 -8.44
C GLU A 149 -2.34 -7.67 -8.09
N MET A 150 -3.01 -8.20 -9.10
CA MET A 150 -4.16 -9.08 -8.98
C MET A 150 -3.71 -10.50 -9.29
N LYS A 151 -4.06 -11.42 -8.40
CA LYS A 151 -3.78 -12.85 -8.54
C LYS A 151 -5.07 -13.63 -8.34
N ARG A 152 -4.97 -14.96 -8.37
CA ARG A 152 -6.09 -15.84 -8.10
C ARG A 152 -5.68 -16.91 -7.11
N ASN A 153 -6.20 -16.84 -5.88
CA ASN A 153 -5.95 -17.78 -4.78
C ASN A 153 -4.46 -18.15 -4.58
N LEU A 154 -3.55 -17.22 -4.88
CA LEU A 154 -2.13 -17.47 -4.84
C LEU A 154 -1.53 -17.23 -3.45
N VAL A 155 -2.12 -16.31 -2.67
CA VAL A 155 -1.57 -15.89 -1.38
C VAL A 155 -1.82 -16.98 -0.36
N ASP A 156 -0.75 -17.45 0.28
CA ASP A 156 -0.86 -18.28 1.48
C ASP A 156 -0.87 -17.38 2.73
N PRO A 157 -2.05 -17.05 3.30
CA PRO A 157 -2.12 -16.11 4.41
C PRO A 157 -1.32 -16.59 5.63
N ARG A 158 -1.15 -17.90 5.83
CA ARG A 158 -0.42 -18.42 7.00
C ARG A 158 1.07 -18.11 6.90
N LEU A 159 1.65 -18.28 5.71
CA LEU A 159 3.07 -18.02 5.49
C LEU A 159 3.40 -16.54 5.57
N TRP A 160 2.57 -15.67 4.99
CA TRP A 160 2.74 -14.22 5.10
C TRP A 160 2.53 -13.72 6.52
N GLN A 161 1.52 -14.23 7.23
CA GLN A 161 1.24 -13.87 8.62
C GLN A 161 2.33 -14.36 9.59
N GLY A 162 2.97 -15.50 9.29
CA GLY A 162 4.09 -16.03 10.06
C GLY A 162 5.45 -15.43 9.71
N GLY A 163 5.53 -14.58 8.68
CA GLY A 163 6.81 -14.07 8.16
C GLY A 163 7.68 -15.13 7.48
N ASP A 164 7.15 -16.33 7.22
CA ASP A 164 7.88 -17.48 6.66
C ASP A 164 7.49 -17.74 5.20
N ILE A 165 7.63 -16.73 4.35
CA ILE A 165 7.37 -16.89 2.91
C ILE A 165 8.47 -17.68 2.19
N SER A 166 9.63 -17.85 2.84
CA SER A 166 10.79 -18.53 2.26
C SER A 166 10.62 -20.04 2.20
N SER A 167 9.77 -20.63 3.06
CA SER A 167 9.47 -22.06 3.05
C SER A 167 8.62 -22.51 1.84
N SER A 168 8.04 -21.58 1.09
CA SER A 168 7.27 -21.87 -0.13
C SER A 168 7.89 -21.23 -1.36
N ALA A 169 8.23 -22.04 -2.36
CA ALA A 169 8.74 -21.55 -3.64
C ALA A 169 7.76 -20.58 -4.32
N SER A 170 6.45 -20.80 -4.18
CA SER A 170 5.41 -19.95 -4.76
C SER A 170 5.37 -18.57 -4.08
N GLN A 171 5.36 -18.54 -2.75
CA GLN A 171 5.34 -17.27 -2.00
C GLN A 171 6.66 -16.50 -2.16
N LYS A 172 7.79 -17.22 -2.26
CA LYS A 172 9.09 -16.64 -2.61
C LYS A 172 9.01 -15.90 -3.96
N LYS A 173 8.51 -16.55 -5.01
CA LYS A 173 8.35 -15.92 -6.34
C LYS A 173 7.43 -14.71 -6.29
N LEU A 174 6.29 -14.82 -5.61
CA LEU A 174 5.37 -13.70 -5.42
C LEU A 174 6.08 -12.52 -4.72
N SER A 175 6.86 -12.76 -3.67
CA SER A 175 7.58 -11.70 -2.96
C SER A 175 8.63 -10.99 -3.83
N GLN A 176 9.31 -11.74 -4.71
CA GLN A 176 10.27 -11.18 -5.66
C GLN A 176 9.56 -10.31 -6.70
N GLU A 177 8.41 -10.77 -7.20
CA GLU A 177 7.58 -10.00 -8.13
C GLU A 177 7.11 -8.69 -7.49
N LEU A 178 6.58 -8.72 -6.26
CA LEU A 178 6.10 -7.53 -5.56
C LEU A 178 7.23 -6.53 -5.25
N ARG A 179 8.42 -7.00 -4.85
CA ARG A 179 9.61 -6.14 -4.70
C ARG A 179 10.03 -5.54 -6.05
N GLY A 180 9.99 -6.36 -7.10
CA GLY A 180 10.32 -5.95 -8.45
C GLY A 180 9.43 -4.83 -8.96
N TYR A 181 8.13 -4.92 -8.68
CA TYR A 181 7.19 -3.85 -8.96
C TYR A 181 7.45 -2.59 -8.12
N ALA A 182 7.73 -2.74 -6.82
CA ALA A 182 8.06 -1.60 -5.95
C ALA A 182 9.24 -0.78 -6.49
N ASP A 183 10.30 -1.48 -6.93
CA ASP A 183 11.50 -0.87 -7.54
C ASP A 183 11.17 -0.18 -8.88
N LYS A 184 10.57 -0.93 -9.81
CA LYS A 184 10.25 -0.46 -11.17
C LYS A 184 9.29 0.73 -11.19
N TYR A 185 8.34 0.78 -10.26
CA TYR A 185 7.39 1.88 -10.14
C TYR A 185 7.85 2.95 -9.16
N GLN A 186 9.01 2.78 -8.53
CA GLN A 186 9.54 3.63 -7.46
C GLN A 186 8.43 3.93 -6.44
N CYS A 187 7.79 2.87 -5.96
CA CYS A 187 6.63 2.95 -5.10
C CYS A 187 6.71 1.92 -3.97
N PRO A 188 7.14 2.30 -2.76
CA PRO A 188 7.19 1.42 -1.60
C PRO A 188 5.82 0.92 -1.11
N GLN A 189 4.72 1.60 -1.42
CA GLN A 189 3.37 1.14 -1.09
C GLN A 189 2.85 0.19 -2.18
N VAL A 190 2.76 -1.09 -1.84
CA VAL A 190 2.37 -2.17 -2.75
C VAL A 190 1.21 -2.95 -2.14
N PHE A 191 0.28 -3.43 -2.96
CA PHE A 191 -0.67 -4.45 -2.54
C PHE A 191 -0.75 -5.60 -3.53
N CYS A 192 -1.23 -6.75 -3.04
CA CYS A 192 -1.58 -7.90 -3.85
C CYS A 192 -2.94 -8.42 -3.39
N PHE A 193 -3.87 -8.63 -4.31
CA PHE A 193 -5.17 -9.22 -4.00
C PHE A 193 -5.43 -10.44 -4.85
N ASP A 194 -5.86 -11.55 -4.24
CA ASP A 194 -6.02 -12.82 -4.94
C ASP A 194 -7.47 -13.34 -5.03
N GLY A 195 -8.45 -12.51 -4.67
CA GLY A 195 -9.86 -12.91 -4.54
C GLY A 195 -10.24 -13.45 -3.15
N LYS A 196 -9.27 -13.78 -2.29
CA LYS A 196 -9.49 -14.24 -0.91
C LYS A 196 -8.74 -13.40 0.11
N THR A 197 -7.55 -12.94 -0.20
CA THR A 197 -6.64 -12.25 0.71
C THR A 197 -6.10 -11.00 0.05
N LEU A 198 -6.11 -9.89 0.78
CA LEU A 198 -5.39 -8.68 0.45
C LEU A 198 -4.10 -8.64 1.27
N LEU A 199 -2.97 -8.64 0.58
CA LEU A 199 -1.68 -8.29 1.16
C LEU A 199 -1.42 -6.81 0.95
N LEU A 200 -1.06 -6.09 2.01
CA LEU A 200 -0.48 -4.75 1.90
C LEU A 200 0.98 -4.81 2.34
N LEU A 201 1.83 -4.13 1.58
CA LEU A 201 3.26 -4.04 1.84
C LEU A 201 3.71 -2.58 1.83
N GLN A 202 4.58 -2.22 2.76
CA GLN A 202 5.35 -0.98 2.73
C GLN A 202 6.84 -1.29 2.88
N PHE A 203 7.61 -1.05 1.83
CA PHE A 203 9.07 -1.15 1.88
C PHE A 203 9.63 0.07 2.63
N ARG A 204 10.27 -0.12 3.79
CA ARG A 204 10.87 0.95 4.61
C ARG A 204 12.21 1.43 4.04
N ALA A 205 12.18 1.87 2.80
CA ALA A 205 13.32 2.35 2.04
C ALA A 205 13.58 3.84 2.31
N ASN A 206 14.80 4.24 2.69
CA ASN A 206 15.13 5.66 2.88
C ASN A 206 15.38 6.35 1.55
N ARG A 207 15.84 5.60 0.54
CA ARG A 207 15.99 6.02 -0.87
C ARG A 207 15.39 4.97 -1.79
N VAL A 208 15.18 5.30 -3.07
CA VAL A 208 14.60 4.39 -4.06
C VAL A 208 15.42 3.09 -4.16
N GLU A 209 16.74 3.22 -4.25
CA GLU A 209 17.67 2.10 -4.37
C GLU A 209 17.67 1.16 -3.14
N ASP A 210 17.20 1.63 -1.99
CA ASP A 210 17.12 0.80 -0.79
C ASP A 210 16.04 -0.28 -0.91
N ILE A 211 15.07 -0.15 -1.81
CA ILE A 211 14.08 -1.20 -2.11
C ILE A 211 14.76 -2.49 -2.56
N LEU A 212 15.90 -2.41 -3.23
CA LEU A 212 16.61 -3.58 -3.74
C LEU A 212 17.38 -4.34 -2.66
N LYS A 213 17.62 -3.70 -1.50
CA LYS A 213 18.39 -4.31 -0.41
C LYS A 213 17.63 -5.48 0.19
N GLU A 214 18.32 -6.61 0.34
CA GLU A 214 17.76 -7.83 0.93
C GLU A 214 17.25 -7.61 2.36
N ASN A 215 17.94 -6.77 3.13
CA ASN A 215 17.60 -6.39 4.49
C ASN A 215 16.69 -5.15 4.61
N CYS A 216 16.12 -4.65 3.50
CA CYS A 216 15.10 -3.61 3.56
C CYS A 216 13.89 -4.16 4.34
N PRO A 217 13.52 -3.57 5.50
CA PRO A 217 12.35 -4.01 6.24
C PRO A 217 11.07 -3.73 5.45
N VAL A 218 10.13 -4.68 5.49
CA VAL A 218 8.85 -4.55 4.80
C VAL A 218 7.72 -4.74 5.81
N ASP A 219 6.94 -3.69 6.04
CA ASP A 219 5.69 -3.79 6.79
C ASP A 219 4.70 -4.63 5.99
N CYS A 220 3.99 -5.54 6.64
CA CYS A 220 3.09 -6.50 6.01
C CYS A 220 1.75 -6.58 6.76
N TRP A 221 0.65 -6.45 6.02
CA TRP A 221 -0.70 -6.73 6.51
C TRP A 221 -1.33 -7.82 5.67
N VAL A 222 -1.88 -8.84 6.32
CA VAL A 222 -2.57 -9.96 5.69
C VAL A 222 -4.05 -9.90 6.05
N LEU A 223 -4.90 -9.44 5.13
CA LEU A 223 -6.31 -9.21 5.38
C LEU A 223 -7.17 -10.18 4.56
N PRO A 224 -7.87 -11.15 5.19
CA PRO A 224 -8.79 -11.99 4.46
C PRO A 224 -10.06 -11.20 4.08
N ARG A 225 -10.63 -11.52 2.92
CA ARG A 225 -11.87 -10.92 2.40
C ARG A 225 -13.05 -11.19 3.32
N ALA A 226 -13.07 -12.38 3.92
CA ALA A 226 -14.03 -12.79 4.94
C ALA A 226 -13.30 -12.97 6.28
N SER A 227 -14.01 -12.81 7.40
CA SER A 227 -13.44 -12.98 8.75
C SER A 227 -12.32 -12.00 9.10
N SER A 228 -12.42 -10.76 8.62
CA SER A 228 -11.56 -9.65 9.06
C SER A 228 -12.43 -8.63 9.78
N PHE A 229 -11.96 -8.10 10.91
CA PHE A 229 -12.57 -6.92 11.54
C PHE A 229 -12.22 -5.66 10.74
N THR A 230 -10.99 -5.60 10.20
CA THR A 230 -10.58 -4.50 9.33
C THR A 230 -11.09 -4.73 7.92
N THR A 231 -11.85 -3.77 7.37
CA THR A 231 -12.33 -3.87 5.99
C THR A 231 -11.20 -3.69 4.98
N LEU A 232 -11.31 -4.35 3.83
CA LEU A 232 -10.36 -4.15 2.72
C LEU A 232 -10.38 -2.71 2.19
N ARG A 233 -11.55 -2.04 2.29
CA ARG A 233 -11.74 -0.63 1.94
C ARG A 233 -10.90 0.29 2.83
N SER A 234 -11.00 0.11 4.15
CA SER A 234 -10.18 0.86 5.11
C SER A 234 -8.70 0.61 4.88
N ALA A 235 -8.32 -0.65 4.64
CA ALA A 235 -6.93 -1.03 4.42
C ALA A 235 -6.32 -0.36 3.17
N LEU A 236 -7.03 -0.37 2.03
CA LEU A 236 -6.60 0.33 0.82
C LEU A 236 -6.55 1.85 1.03
N TYR A 237 -7.56 2.43 1.71
CA TYR A 237 -7.56 3.85 2.05
C TYR A 237 -6.29 4.24 2.83
N MET A 238 -5.96 3.50 3.88
CA MET A 238 -4.76 3.76 4.69
C MET A 238 -3.47 3.65 3.87
N LEU A 239 -3.37 2.68 2.96
CA LEU A 239 -2.22 2.56 2.06
C LEU A 239 -2.08 3.80 1.14
N LEU A 240 -3.19 4.31 0.60
CA LEU A 240 -3.19 5.51 -0.24
C LEU A 240 -2.84 6.77 0.57
N VAL A 241 -3.35 6.89 1.81
CA VAL A 241 -2.99 8.00 2.71
C VAL A 241 -1.49 8.01 2.91
N GLN A 242 -0.90 6.87 3.25
CA GLN A 242 0.53 6.73 3.46
C GLN A 242 1.36 7.06 2.20
N GLY A 243 0.93 6.58 1.03
CA GLY A 243 1.54 6.95 -0.25
C GLY A 243 1.45 8.45 -0.55
N PHE A 244 0.36 9.11 -0.14
CA PHE A 244 0.19 10.54 -0.27
C PHE A 244 1.05 11.34 0.72
N ARG A 245 1.22 10.88 1.96
CA ARG A 245 2.15 11.48 2.93
C ARG A 245 3.59 11.45 2.42
N ARG A 246 4.00 10.32 1.83
CA ARG A 246 5.28 10.20 1.10
C ARG A 246 5.41 11.28 0.03
N PHE A 247 4.38 11.42 -0.81
CA PHE A 247 4.36 12.43 -1.87
C PHE A 247 4.44 13.87 -1.31
N GLN A 248 3.66 14.20 -0.29
CA GLN A 248 3.72 15.50 0.38
C GLN A 248 5.12 15.78 0.93
N GLY A 249 5.75 14.79 1.56
CA GLY A 249 7.13 14.89 2.03
C GLY A 249 8.10 15.16 0.88
N ALA A 250 7.99 14.44 -0.24
CA ALA A 250 8.87 14.63 -1.40
C ALA A 250 8.71 16.00 -2.07
N CYS A 251 7.50 16.58 -2.05
CA CYS A 251 7.25 17.92 -2.59
C CYS A 251 7.53 19.06 -1.60
N ALA A 252 7.69 18.76 -0.32
CA ALA A 252 7.90 19.78 0.70
C ALA A 252 9.28 20.46 0.51
N PRO A 253 9.34 21.81 0.59
CA PRO A 253 10.61 22.51 0.49
C PRO A 253 11.58 22.08 1.59
N GLN A 254 12.87 22.28 1.35
CA GLN A 254 13.89 22.12 2.37
C GLN A 254 13.81 23.34 3.30
N VAL A 255 13.52 23.11 4.58
CA VAL A 255 13.38 24.15 5.59
C VAL A 255 14.37 23.88 6.71
N SER A 256 15.12 24.91 7.11
CA SER A 256 15.97 24.85 8.29
C SER A 256 15.18 25.28 9.52
N VAL A 257 15.30 24.50 10.61
CA VAL A 257 14.65 24.77 11.89
C VAL A 257 15.73 24.79 12.96
N GLY A 258 15.74 25.80 13.84
CA GLY A 258 16.78 25.91 14.88
C GLY A 258 18.22 25.92 14.34
N GLY A 259 18.45 26.40 13.12
CA GLY A 259 19.77 26.41 12.46
C GLY A 259 20.22 25.06 11.88
N LEU A 260 19.42 24.01 12.03
CA LEU A 260 19.68 22.69 11.44
C LEU A 260 18.85 22.50 10.19
N THR A 261 19.44 21.82 9.21
CA THR A 261 18.76 21.44 7.97
C THR A 261 18.65 19.91 7.95
N PRO A 262 17.49 19.34 7.60
CA PRO A 262 17.37 17.90 7.46
C PRO A 262 18.36 17.34 6.45
N GLN A 263 18.93 16.18 6.75
CA GLN A 263 19.87 15.50 5.86
C GLN A 263 19.14 14.87 4.66
N LEU A 264 18.01 14.22 4.91
CA LEU A 264 17.17 13.62 3.88
C LEU A 264 15.72 13.44 4.35
N ARG A 265 14.87 12.98 3.43
CA ARG A 265 13.51 12.50 3.72
C ARG A 265 13.42 11.01 3.45
N GLN A 266 12.82 10.27 4.37
CA GLN A 266 12.55 8.86 4.19
C GLN A 266 11.68 8.66 2.96
N PHE A 267 12.17 7.90 1.99
CA PHE A 267 11.47 7.68 0.74
C PHE A 267 10.14 6.96 0.92
N TYR A 268 9.92 6.17 1.97
CA TYR A 268 8.67 5.42 2.13
C TYR A 268 7.52 6.19 2.79
N ASN A 269 7.78 7.23 3.58
CA ASN A 269 6.73 7.96 4.34
C ASN A 269 6.89 9.50 4.31
N GLY A 270 8.00 10.03 3.79
CA GLY A 270 8.27 11.46 3.69
C GLY A 270 8.75 12.14 4.98
N GLN A 271 8.98 11.40 6.07
CA GLN A 271 9.51 11.95 7.33
C GLN A 271 10.95 12.43 7.16
N LEU A 272 11.32 13.47 7.92
CA LEU A 272 12.66 14.03 7.92
C LEU A 272 13.63 13.12 8.67
N ILE A 273 14.86 13.05 8.19
CA ILE A 273 16.00 12.52 8.95
C ILE A 273 16.96 13.67 9.20
N TRP A 274 17.34 13.84 10.46
CA TRP A 274 18.29 14.86 10.93
C TRP A 274 19.65 14.22 11.21
N ALA A 275 20.70 15.01 11.01
CA ALA A 275 22.03 14.67 11.49
C ALA A 275 22.17 15.13 12.94
N ALA A 276 22.42 14.21 13.85
CA ALA A 276 22.77 14.50 15.24
C ALA A 276 24.23 15.01 15.33
N PRO A 277 24.60 15.71 16.42
CA PRO A 277 25.97 16.22 16.62
C PRO A 277 27.07 15.15 16.53
N GLU A 278 26.75 13.89 16.86
CA GLU A 278 27.67 12.74 16.80
C GLU A 278 27.73 12.07 15.42
N GLY A 279 27.10 12.67 14.40
CA GLY A 279 27.03 12.12 13.03
C GLY A 279 25.99 11.01 12.85
N MET A 280 25.20 10.73 13.88
CA MET A 280 24.12 9.74 13.84
C MET A 280 22.85 10.30 13.20
N ASN A 281 22.14 9.48 12.44
CA ASN A 281 20.87 9.86 11.84
C ASN A 281 19.72 9.63 12.82
N VAL A 282 18.92 10.66 13.06
CA VAL A 282 17.79 10.62 13.99
C VAL A 282 16.51 11.12 13.33
N LEU A 283 15.36 10.57 13.72
CA LEU A 283 14.05 10.99 13.22
C LEU A 283 13.56 12.26 13.94
N GLU A 284 13.87 12.38 15.22
CA GLU A 284 13.55 13.56 16.02
C GLU A 284 14.54 14.69 15.76
N HIS A 285 14.05 15.92 15.72
CA HIS A 285 14.91 17.08 15.56
C HIS A 285 15.83 17.22 16.80
N PRO A 286 17.17 17.39 16.66
CA PRO A 286 18.09 17.46 17.80
C PRO A 286 17.77 18.56 18.83
N GLY A 287 17.27 19.71 18.37
CA GLY A 287 16.75 20.80 19.22
C GLY A 287 15.34 20.60 19.80
N GLY A 288 14.71 19.42 19.68
CA GLY A 288 13.39 19.10 20.26
C GLY A 288 12.18 19.64 19.49
N TYR A 289 12.36 20.24 18.32
CA TYR A 289 11.25 20.71 17.48
C TYR A 289 10.49 19.53 16.86
N GLN A 290 9.16 19.61 16.83
CA GLN A 290 8.30 18.59 16.22
C GLN A 290 7.42 19.23 15.15
N ARG A 291 7.11 18.48 14.09
CA ARG A 291 6.11 18.90 13.11
C ARG A 291 4.73 18.69 13.72
N SER A 292 3.82 19.66 13.53
CA SER A 292 2.43 19.53 14.01
C SER A 292 1.72 18.30 13.44
N VAL A 293 2.13 17.83 12.27
CA VAL A 293 1.57 16.64 11.58
C VAL A 293 2.17 15.30 12.06
N ASP A 294 3.22 15.35 12.90
CA ASP A 294 3.81 14.16 13.53
C ASP A 294 3.42 14.04 15.03
N ALA A 295 2.73 15.04 15.58
CA ALA A 295 2.44 15.19 17.01
C ALA A 295 1.12 14.53 17.45
#